data_AF-A0A2T7WWY8-F1
#
_entry.id   AF-A0A2T7WWY8-F1
#
_cell.length_a   1.000
_cell.length_b   1.000
_cell.length_c   1.000
_cell.angle_alpha   90.00
_cell.angle_beta   90.00
_cell.angle_gamma   90.00
#
_symmetry.space_group_name_H-M   'P 1'
#
loop_
_entity.id
_entity.type
_entity.pdbx_description
1 polymer ?
#
loop_
_entity_poly.entity_id
_entity_poly.type
_entity_poly.pdbx_seq_one_letter_code
_entity_poly.pdbx_strand_id
1 'polypeptide(L)'
;MIRRPGHQADVEPPRGVPTPVPGLDLDRAATAVVAAGGSAARFGHALAAGQAQLAADAPVDLVVTLAGIAGWRAGVLGLRDDALARIVDVPPPAAAAALGLAEADLRAFTDRQRIDRFWWPGRTASRGYVCAIGGFAGFGGAWTAPPADARSLAEPGAFAVRTARRWWRVDADVWGSRLTELPAEPTAAAPRGGGATASLVTFSESYLAGVHVAESA
;
A
#
# COMPACT_ATOMS: atom_id res chain seq x y z
N MET A 1 16.02 3.77 -20.00
CA MET A 1 14.61 3.57 -19.63
C MET A 1 14.56 3.51 -18.11
N ILE A 2 13.97 4.50 -17.43
CA ILE A 2 13.85 4.48 -15.96
C ILE A 2 12.83 3.38 -15.64
N ARG A 3 13.28 2.28 -15.02
CA ARG A 3 12.40 1.28 -14.44
C ARG A 3 11.61 2.01 -13.36
N ARG A 4 10.37 2.39 -13.66
CA ARG A 4 9.46 2.91 -12.64
C ARG A 4 9.10 1.70 -11.78
N PRO A 5 9.61 1.59 -10.54
CA PRO A 5 9.26 0.47 -9.70
C PRO A 5 7.75 0.53 -9.41
N GLY A 6 7.20 -0.57 -8.91
CA GLY A 6 5.90 -0.55 -8.24
C GLY A 6 5.97 0.34 -7.00
N HIS A 7 5.35 -0.09 -5.91
CA HIS A 7 5.49 0.62 -4.64
C HIS A 7 6.95 0.61 -4.19
N GLN A 8 7.48 1.76 -3.77
CA GLN A 8 8.87 1.89 -3.31
C GLN A 8 9.17 0.92 -2.17
N ALA A 9 8.17 0.66 -1.34
CA ALA A 9 8.30 -0.21 -0.20
C ALA A 9 8.32 -1.72 -0.56
N ASP A 10 8.23 -2.05 -1.85
CA ASP A 10 8.38 -3.40 -2.41
C ASP A 10 9.76 -3.63 -3.07
N VAL A 11 10.76 -2.76 -2.85
CA VAL A 11 12.13 -2.99 -3.35
C VAL A 11 12.75 -4.24 -2.73
N GLU A 12 12.55 -4.44 -1.41
CA GLU A 12 12.94 -5.65 -0.68
C GLU A 12 11.71 -6.19 0.08
N PRO A 13 10.83 -6.95 -0.59
CA PRO A 13 9.63 -7.45 0.05
C PRO A 13 9.96 -8.60 1.01
N PRO A 14 9.14 -8.80 2.07
CA PRO A 14 9.19 -10.01 2.89
C PRO A 14 9.16 -11.29 2.05
N ARG A 15 9.69 -12.38 2.60
CA ARG A 15 9.76 -13.70 1.95
C ARG A 15 9.47 -14.80 2.97
N GLY A 16 9.07 -15.97 2.47
CA GLY A 16 8.84 -17.17 3.27
C GLY A 16 7.53 -17.85 2.91
N VAL A 17 7.24 -18.95 3.60
CA VAL A 17 5.98 -19.70 3.51
C VAL A 17 5.35 -19.71 4.91
N PRO A 18 4.07 -19.31 5.06
CA PRO A 18 3.42 -19.33 6.35
C PRO A 18 3.43 -20.73 6.97
N THR A 19 3.64 -20.79 8.28
CA THR A 19 3.44 -22.04 9.02
C THR A 19 1.95 -22.22 9.30
N PRO A 20 1.37 -23.40 9.06
CA PRO A 20 -0.02 -23.67 9.41
C PRO A 20 -0.30 -23.43 10.88
N VAL A 21 -1.42 -22.79 11.19
CA VAL A 21 -1.86 -22.52 12.56
C VAL A 21 -3.21 -23.19 12.79
N PRO A 22 -3.34 -24.10 13.78
CA PRO A 22 -4.61 -24.77 14.08
C PRO A 22 -5.75 -23.75 14.27
N GLY A 23 -6.86 -23.98 13.58
CA GLY A 23 -8.04 -23.10 13.64
C GLY A 23 -7.99 -21.87 12.74
N LEU A 24 -6.87 -21.61 12.03
CA LEU A 24 -6.75 -20.53 11.06
C LEU A 24 -6.69 -21.09 9.63
N ASP A 25 -7.69 -20.76 8.83
CA ASP A 25 -7.74 -21.11 7.40
C ASP A 25 -7.00 -20.04 6.57
N LEU A 26 -5.75 -20.35 6.24
CA LEU A 26 -4.88 -19.44 5.49
C LEU A 26 -5.28 -19.27 4.02
N ASP A 27 -5.91 -20.28 3.42
CA ASP A 27 -6.38 -20.20 2.03
C ASP A 27 -7.60 -19.29 1.93
N ARG A 28 -8.51 -19.36 2.91
CA ARG A 28 -9.62 -18.43 3.04
C ARG A 28 -9.14 -17.01 3.30
N ALA A 29 -8.13 -16.82 4.17
CA ALA A 29 -7.54 -15.51 4.41
C ALA A 29 -6.90 -14.92 3.13
N ALA A 30 -6.14 -15.73 2.39
CA ALA A 30 -5.54 -15.33 1.11
C ALA A 30 -6.61 -14.95 0.07
N THR A 31 -7.70 -15.71 -0.01
CA THR A 31 -8.84 -15.42 -0.89
C THR A 31 -9.50 -14.08 -0.52
N ALA A 32 -9.70 -13.83 0.78
CA ALA A 32 -10.26 -12.56 1.25
C ALA A 32 -9.34 -11.37 0.93
N VAL A 33 -8.02 -11.53 1.02
CA VAL A 33 -7.04 -10.52 0.62
C VAL A 33 -7.19 -10.16 -0.85
N VAL A 34 -7.31 -11.15 -1.74
CA VAL A 34 -7.51 -10.90 -3.18
C VAL A 34 -8.84 -10.20 -3.45
N ALA A 35 -9.93 -10.65 -2.81
CA ALA A 35 -11.24 -10.03 -2.95
C ALA A 35 -11.25 -8.56 -2.50
N ALA A 36 -10.40 -8.21 -1.52
CA ALA A 36 -10.23 -6.86 -1.03
C ALA A 36 -9.24 -6.00 -1.86
N GLY A 37 -8.63 -6.57 -2.92
CA GLY A 37 -7.71 -5.88 -3.82
C GLY A 37 -6.23 -6.00 -3.46
N GLY A 38 -5.88 -6.83 -2.48
CA GLY A 38 -4.50 -7.14 -2.12
C GLY A 38 -3.90 -8.31 -2.92
N SER A 39 -2.68 -8.70 -2.59
CA SER A 39 -1.96 -9.84 -3.20
C SER A 39 -1.82 -10.99 -2.22
N ALA A 40 -2.42 -12.15 -2.53
CA ALA A 40 -2.28 -13.37 -1.73
C ALA A 40 -0.81 -13.79 -1.51
N ALA A 41 0.03 -13.67 -2.56
CA ALA A 41 1.45 -13.99 -2.45
C ALA A 41 2.19 -13.04 -1.48
N ARG A 42 1.97 -11.72 -1.60
CA ARG A 42 2.56 -10.74 -0.66
C ARG A 42 2.06 -10.96 0.77
N PHE A 43 0.78 -11.29 0.93
CA PHE A 43 0.20 -11.65 2.23
C PHE A 43 0.90 -12.85 2.85
N GLY A 44 1.04 -13.96 2.10
CA GLY A 44 1.71 -15.15 2.58
C GLY A 44 3.17 -14.89 2.97
N HIS A 45 3.92 -14.16 2.15
CA HIS A 45 5.31 -13.83 2.46
C HIS A 45 5.45 -12.92 3.69
N ALA A 46 4.58 -11.91 3.84
CA ALA A 46 4.58 -11.02 4.99
C ALA A 46 4.22 -11.77 6.28
N LEU A 47 3.16 -12.60 6.25
CA LEU A 47 2.76 -13.40 7.40
C LEU A 47 3.87 -14.38 7.80
N ALA A 48 4.49 -15.06 6.85
CA ALA A 48 5.60 -15.98 7.10
C ALA A 48 6.79 -15.30 7.79
N ALA A 49 7.18 -14.12 7.30
CA ALA A 49 8.29 -13.36 7.86
C ALA A 49 8.01 -12.96 9.32
N GLY A 50 6.79 -12.51 9.62
CA GLY A 50 6.39 -12.21 11.00
C GLY A 50 6.30 -13.45 11.89
N GLN A 51 5.73 -14.56 11.41
CA GLN A 51 5.63 -15.81 12.16
C GLN A 51 7.01 -16.37 12.54
N ALA A 52 8.01 -16.21 11.67
CA ALA A 52 9.38 -16.65 11.95
C ALA A 52 10.02 -15.94 13.17
N GLN A 53 9.44 -14.82 13.63
CA GLN A 53 9.88 -14.09 14.81
C GLN A 53 9.03 -14.39 16.05
N LEU A 54 8.01 -15.25 15.93
CA LEU A 54 7.16 -15.66 17.05
C LEU A 54 7.68 -16.98 17.64
N ALA A 55 7.34 -17.22 18.91
CA ALA A 55 7.51 -18.54 19.51
C ALA A 55 6.59 -19.57 18.84
N ALA A 56 6.99 -20.84 18.81
CA ALA A 56 6.25 -21.91 18.15
C ALA A 56 4.85 -22.14 18.76
N ASP A 57 4.65 -21.76 20.02
CA ASP A 57 3.41 -21.85 20.79
C ASP A 57 2.66 -20.52 20.89
N ALA A 58 2.96 -19.57 19.99
CA ALA A 58 2.27 -18.28 19.95
C ALA A 58 0.74 -18.45 19.89
N PRO A 59 -0.04 -17.67 20.67
CA PRO A 59 -1.50 -17.73 20.65
C PRO A 59 -2.07 -17.46 19.25
N VAL A 60 -3.15 -18.15 18.88
CA VAL A 60 -3.85 -17.95 17.59
C VAL A 60 -4.23 -16.49 17.37
N ASP A 61 -4.76 -15.82 18.40
CA ASP A 61 -5.19 -14.41 18.30
C ASP A 61 -4.02 -13.46 17.96
N LEU A 62 -2.80 -13.80 18.41
CA LEU A 62 -1.60 -13.06 18.05
C LEU A 62 -1.28 -13.22 16.56
N VAL A 63 -1.41 -14.44 16.03
CA VAL A 63 -1.22 -14.71 14.59
C VAL A 63 -2.32 -14.05 13.75
N VAL A 64 -3.56 -14.01 14.22
CA VAL A 64 -4.66 -13.30 13.55
C VAL A 64 -4.36 -11.80 13.46
N THR A 65 -3.86 -11.21 14.55
CA THR A 65 -3.43 -9.81 14.57
C THR A 65 -2.32 -9.56 13.56
N LEU A 66 -1.31 -10.44 13.54
CA LEU A 66 -0.22 -10.39 12.55
C LEU A 66 -0.72 -10.55 11.11
N ALA A 67 -1.73 -11.39 10.87
CA ALA A 67 -2.35 -11.55 9.56
C ALA A 67 -3.06 -10.27 9.10
N GLY A 68 -3.65 -9.49 10.00
CA GLY A 68 -4.19 -8.16 9.68
C GLY A 68 -3.10 -7.19 9.18
N ILE A 69 -1.95 -7.16 9.88
CA ILE A 69 -0.78 -6.36 9.48
C ILE A 69 -0.24 -6.84 8.12
N ALA A 70 -0.10 -8.15 7.92
CA ALA A 70 0.32 -8.74 6.66
C ALA A 70 -0.68 -8.45 5.52
N GLY A 71 -1.98 -8.41 5.81
CA GLY A 71 -3.03 -8.06 4.86
C GLY A 71 -2.92 -6.61 4.39
N TRP A 72 -2.69 -5.67 5.32
CA TRP A 72 -2.38 -4.29 4.96
C TRP A 72 -1.10 -4.20 4.11
N ARG A 73 -0.02 -4.87 4.52
CA ARG A 73 1.24 -4.96 3.77
C ARG A 73 1.07 -5.53 2.36
N ALA A 74 0.08 -6.41 2.16
CA ALA A 74 -0.26 -7.00 0.87
C ALA A 74 -1.09 -6.07 -0.05
N GLY A 75 -1.43 -4.86 0.42
CA GLY A 75 -2.15 -3.84 -0.34
C GLY A 75 -3.64 -3.72 -0.01
N VAL A 76 -4.13 -4.38 1.04
CA VAL A 76 -5.53 -4.23 1.47
C VAL A 76 -5.68 -2.90 2.23
N LEU A 77 -5.99 -1.84 1.50
CA LEU A 77 -6.05 -0.46 2.03
C LEU A 77 -7.02 -0.31 3.22
N GLY A 78 -8.12 -1.09 3.22
CA GLY A 78 -9.12 -1.06 4.29
C GLY A 78 -8.62 -1.56 5.64
N LEU A 79 -7.51 -2.31 5.68
CA LEU A 79 -6.91 -2.80 6.93
C LEU A 79 -5.94 -1.81 7.56
N ARG A 80 -5.62 -0.70 6.88
CA ARG A 80 -4.56 0.23 7.31
C ARG A 80 -4.72 0.71 8.75
N ASP A 81 -5.91 1.24 9.09
CA ASP A 81 -6.10 1.92 10.37
C ASP A 81 -6.14 0.92 11.52
N ASP A 82 -6.74 -0.26 11.32
CA ASP A 82 -6.70 -1.35 12.30
C ASP A 82 -5.27 -1.92 12.45
N ALA A 83 -4.57 -2.18 11.33
CA ALA A 83 -3.19 -2.64 11.37
C ALA A 83 -2.28 -1.67 12.13
N LEU A 84 -2.38 -0.36 11.88
CA LEU A 84 -1.61 0.66 12.60
C LEU A 84 -1.95 0.70 14.10
N ALA A 85 -3.22 0.48 14.48
CA ALA A 85 -3.63 0.41 15.87
C ALA A 85 -3.12 -0.86 16.57
N ARG A 86 -3.00 -1.97 15.83
CA ARG A 86 -2.65 -3.30 16.33
C ARG A 86 -1.15 -3.63 16.30
N ILE A 87 -0.31 -2.83 15.63
CA ILE A 87 1.16 -3.04 15.59
C ILE A 87 1.76 -3.17 16.99
N VAL A 88 1.23 -2.43 17.97
CA VAL A 88 1.73 -2.45 19.35
C VAL A 88 1.35 -3.72 20.12
N ASP A 89 0.38 -4.49 19.61
CA ASP A 89 -0.13 -5.71 20.24
C ASP A 89 0.67 -6.95 19.80
N VAL A 90 1.63 -6.80 18.88
CA VAL A 90 2.53 -7.88 18.44
C VAL A 90 3.99 -7.59 18.82
N PRO A 91 4.85 -8.62 19.00
CA PRO A 91 6.26 -8.40 19.23
C PRO A 91 6.90 -7.52 18.13
N PRO A 92 7.70 -6.49 18.49
CA PRO A 92 8.31 -5.58 17.51
C PRO A 92 9.08 -6.27 16.38
N PRO A 93 9.88 -7.33 16.63
CA PRO A 93 10.56 -8.05 15.55
C PRO A 93 9.58 -8.67 14.55
N ALA A 94 8.44 -9.20 15.02
CA ALA A 94 7.43 -9.82 14.17
C ALA A 94 6.68 -8.79 13.30
N ALA A 95 6.29 -7.64 13.88
CA ALA A 95 5.70 -6.54 13.11
C ALA A 95 6.66 -6.01 12.04
N ALA A 96 7.91 -5.76 12.43
CA ALA A 96 8.94 -5.24 11.52
C ALA A 96 9.20 -6.20 10.36
N ALA A 97 9.37 -7.50 10.65
CA ALA A 97 9.56 -8.53 9.64
C ALA A 97 8.35 -8.66 8.70
N ALA A 98 7.13 -8.63 9.23
CA ALA A 98 5.92 -8.69 8.40
C ALA A 98 5.78 -7.47 7.48
N LEU A 99 6.15 -6.27 7.96
CA LEU A 99 6.13 -5.04 7.16
C LEU A 99 7.31 -4.95 6.19
N GLY A 100 8.37 -5.74 6.38
CA GLY A 100 9.58 -5.72 5.56
C GLY A 100 10.48 -4.52 5.84
N LEU A 101 10.56 -4.10 7.11
CA LEU A 101 11.41 -3.00 7.57
C LEU A 101 12.33 -3.45 8.70
N ALA A 102 13.42 -2.72 8.93
CA ALA A 102 14.30 -2.97 10.07
C ALA A 102 13.56 -2.62 11.38
N GLU A 103 13.74 -3.43 12.42
CA GLU A 103 13.06 -3.21 13.72
C GLU A 103 13.30 -1.79 14.28
N ALA A 104 14.50 -1.26 14.11
CA ALA A 104 14.85 0.10 14.52
C ALA A 104 13.99 1.20 13.85
N ASP A 105 13.45 0.93 12.65
CA ASP A 105 12.61 1.87 11.91
C ASP A 105 11.12 1.75 12.27
N LEU A 106 10.69 0.71 13.00
CA LEU A 106 9.27 0.41 13.24
C LEU A 106 8.55 1.55 13.96
N ARG A 107 9.20 2.14 14.98
CA ARG A 107 8.62 3.28 15.72
C ARG A 107 8.45 4.49 14.81
N ALA A 108 9.51 4.87 14.10
CA ALA A 108 9.48 6.01 13.18
C ALA A 108 8.43 5.81 12.08
N PHE A 109 8.34 4.60 11.52
CA PHE A 109 7.31 4.22 10.57
C PHE A 109 5.91 4.42 11.12
N THR A 110 5.61 3.86 12.30
CA THR A 110 4.28 3.95 12.91
C THR A 110 3.89 5.40 13.22
N ASP A 111 4.82 6.17 13.77
CA ASP A 111 4.58 7.58 14.11
C ASP A 111 4.35 8.44 12.85
N ARG A 112 5.14 8.24 11.79
CA ARG A 112 5.02 8.99 10.53
C ARG A 112 3.81 8.57 9.71
N GLN A 113 3.44 7.29 9.72
CA GLN A 113 2.26 6.80 9.02
C GLN A 113 0.97 7.48 9.49
N ARG A 114 0.88 7.95 10.75
CA ARG A 114 -0.32 8.68 11.22
C ARG A 114 -0.59 9.98 10.45
N ILE A 115 0.43 10.60 9.90
CA ILE A 115 0.35 11.91 9.23
C ILE A 115 0.75 11.87 7.75
N ASP A 116 1.41 10.79 7.32
CA ASP A 116 1.93 10.61 5.97
C ASP A 116 1.79 9.14 5.56
N ARG A 117 0.68 8.81 4.89
CA ARG A 117 0.37 7.43 4.50
C ARG A 117 1.32 6.82 3.47
N PHE A 118 2.15 7.66 2.85
CA PHE A 118 3.13 7.26 1.85
C PHE A 118 4.56 7.27 2.42
N TRP A 119 4.70 7.44 3.74
CA TRP A 119 6.00 7.45 4.37
C TRP A 119 6.62 6.06 4.37
N TRP A 120 7.88 5.98 3.94
CA TRP A 120 8.71 4.79 3.94
C TRP A 120 10.16 5.17 4.26
N PRO A 121 10.91 4.35 5.03
CA PRO A 121 12.34 4.57 5.23
C PRO A 121 13.07 4.67 3.88
N GLY A 122 13.81 5.76 3.68
CA GLY A 122 14.53 6.00 2.42
C GLY A 122 13.67 6.55 1.27
N ARG A 123 12.44 7.05 1.51
CA ARG A 123 11.65 7.76 0.48
C ARG A 123 12.44 8.84 -0.27
N THR A 124 13.29 9.56 0.43
CA THR A 124 14.12 10.64 -0.15
C THR A 124 15.00 10.18 -1.31
N ALA A 125 15.46 8.91 -1.30
CA ALA A 125 16.24 8.34 -2.40
C ALA A 125 15.44 8.25 -3.71
N SER A 126 14.11 8.19 -3.63
CA SER A 126 13.19 8.14 -4.79
C SER A 126 12.68 9.51 -5.22
N ARG A 127 13.24 10.60 -4.66
CA ARG A 127 12.85 11.98 -4.98
C ARG A 127 11.33 12.22 -4.87
N GLY A 128 10.71 11.64 -3.84
CA GLY A 128 9.28 11.77 -3.57
C GLY A 128 8.37 10.84 -4.38
N TYR A 129 8.85 10.11 -5.39
CA TYR A 129 8.03 9.13 -6.12
C TYR A 129 7.88 7.83 -5.33
N VAL A 130 6.66 7.50 -4.93
CA VAL A 130 6.40 6.39 -3.99
C VAL A 130 5.71 5.18 -4.61
N CYS A 131 4.92 5.36 -5.67
CA CYS A 131 4.33 4.24 -6.39
C CYS A 131 3.93 4.64 -7.82
N ALA A 132 3.83 3.63 -8.69
CA ALA A 132 3.26 3.74 -10.02
C ALA A 132 1.95 2.93 -10.09
N ILE A 133 0.92 3.52 -10.66
CA ILE A 133 -0.46 3.02 -10.67
C ILE A 133 -0.97 2.97 -12.11
N GLY A 134 -1.80 1.98 -12.41
CA GLY A 134 -2.47 1.82 -13.70
C GLY A 134 -1.82 0.72 -14.53
N GLY A 135 -1.72 0.97 -15.82
CA GLY A 135 -1.22 0.03 -16.82
C GLY A 135 -2.16 -0.03 -18.02
N PHE A 136 -1.61 -0.46 -19.15
CA PHE A 136 -2.39 -0.62 -20.37
C PHE A 136 -3.32 -1.83 -20.26
N ALA A 137 -4.60 -1.65 -20.60
CA ALA A 137 -5.61 -2.70 -20.53
C ALA A 137 -5.27 -3.93 -21.38
N GLY A 138 -4.57 -3.77 -22.51
CA GLY A 138 -4.11 -4.89 -23.32
C GLY A 138 -3.08 -5.80 -22.63
N PHE A 139 -2.50 -5.37 -21.51
CA PHE A 139 -1.60 -6.15 -20.66
C PHE A 139 -2.20 -6.42 -19.26
N GLY A 140 -3.52 -6.30 -19.11
CA GLY A 140 -4.22 -6.52 -17.83
C GLY A 140 -4.24 -5.31 -16.89
N GLY A 141 -3.83 -4.13 -17.36
CA GLY A 141 -4.00 -2.86 -16.63
C GLY A 141 -5.42 -2.30 -16.72
N ALA A 142 -5.63 -1.12 -16.15
CA ALA A 142 -6.96 -0.50 -16.09
C ALA A 142 -7.29 0.40 -17.29
N TRP A 143 -6.29 0.88 -18.03
CA TRP A 143 -6.48 2.04 -18.90
C TRP A 143 -6.29 1.72 -20.38
N THR A 144 -7.17 2.25 -21.20
CA THR A 144 -7.10 2.15 -22.67
C THR A 144 -6.48 3.38 -23.34
N ALA A 145 -6.17 4.42 -22.56
CA ALA A 145 -5.44 5.61 -22.98
C ALA A 145 -4.54 6.09 -21.83
N PRO A 146 -3.46 6.85 -22.12
CA PRO A 146 -2.65 7.50 -21.09
C PRO A 146 -3.51 8.33 -20.12
N PRO A 147 -3.21 8.31 -18.81
CA PRO A 147 -3.89 9.15 -17.84
C PRO A 147 -3.56 10.62 -18.07
N ALA A 148 -4.55 11.48 -17.81
CA ALA A 148 -4.46 12.92 -17.86
C ALA A 148 -5.33 13.54 -16.77
N ASP A 149 -5.23 14.86 -16.58
CA ASP A 149 -6.06 15.65 -15.66
C ASP A 149 -6.14 15.09 -14.24
N ALA A 150 -4.99 14.74 -13.68
CA ALA A 150 -4.90 14.26 -12.31
C ALA A 150 -5.31 15.34 -11.28
N ARG A 151 -6.09 14.94 -10.28
CA ARG A 151 -6.60 15.82 -9.21
C ARG A 151 -6.50 15.12 -7.87
N SER A 152 -6.20 15.86 -6.81
CA SER A 152 -6.36 15.35 -5.45
C SER A 152 -7.82 15.43 -5.02
N LEU A 153 -8.28 14.40 -4.30
CA LEU A 153 -9.62 14.36 -3.70
C LEU A 153 -9.55 14.70 -2.20
N ALA A 154 -10.73 14.86 -1.60
CA ALA A 154 -10.84 15.26 -0.21
C ALA A 154 -10.25 14.19 0.73
N GLU A 155 -10.41 12.91 0.44
CA GLU A 155 -9.86 11.87 1.31
C GLU A 155 -8.32 11.79 1.19
N PRO A 156 -7.57 11.60 2.29
CA PRO A 156 -6.12 11.42 2.23
C PRO A 156 -5.74 10.24 1.33
N GLY A 157 -4.78 10.46 0.42
CA GLY A 157 -4.31 9.46 -0.55
C GLY A 157 -5.35 9.03 -1.57
N ALA A 158 -6.42 9.81 -1.72
CA ALA A 158 -7.37 9.67 -2.80
C ALA A 158 -7.11 10.71 -3.90
N PHE A 159 -7.14 10.25 -5.14
CA PHE A 159 -6.93 11.05 -6.33
C PHE A 159 -7.99 10.70 -7.37
N ALA A 160 -8.15 11.58 -8.34
CA ALA A 160 -8.88 11.30 -9.55
C ALA A 160 -7.97 11.48 -10.76
N VAL A 161 -8.22 10.69 -11.79
CA VAL A 161 -7.51 10.77 -13.05
C VAL A 161 -8.44 10.46 -14.20
N ARG A 162 -8.27 11.16 -15.31
CA ARG A 162 -9.06 10.93 -16.52
C ARG A 162 -8.27 10.08 -17.50
N THR A 163 -8.92 9.08 -18.08
CA THR A 163 -8.35 8.29 -19.17
C THR A 163 -9.36 8.28 -20.32
N ALA A 164 -8.99 8.84 -21.47
CA ALA A 164 -9.94 9.12 -22.54
C ALA A 164 -11.18 9.89 -22.01
N ARG A 165 -12.36 9.28 -22.02
CA ARG A 165 -13.63 9.88 -21.57
C ARG A 165 -14.07 9.45 -20.16
N ARG A 166 -13.28 8.62 -19.47
CA ARG A 166 -13.66 8.04 -18.18
C ARG A 166 -12.85 8.65 -17.05
N TRP A 167 -13.49 8.85 -15.91
CA TRP A 167 -12.84 9.24 -14.67
C TRP A 167 -12.62 8.02 -13.80
N TRP A 168 -11.48 7.99 -13.13
CA TRP A 168 -11.12 6.94 -12.19
C TRP A 168 -10.75 7.56 -10.86
N ARG A 169 -11.27 7.00 -9.78
CA ARG A 169 -10.76 7.22 -8.43
C ARG A 169 -9.57 6.30 -8.20
N VAL A 170 -8.52 6.88 -7.64
CA VAL A 170 -7.31 6.20 -7.19
C VAL A 170 -7.21 6.35 -5.69
N ASP A 171 -7.34 5.27 -4.94
CA ASP A 171 -6.99 5.24 -3.51
C ASP A 171 -5.65 4.54 -3.37
N ALA A 172 -4.69 5.13 -2.66
CA ALA A 172 -3.36 4.54 -2.51
C ALA A 172 -2.74 4.85 -1.15
N ASP A 173 -1.80 4.00 -0.73
CA ASP A 173 -0.88 4.21 0.38
C ASP A 173 0.51 3.65 0.04
N VAL A 174 1.36 3.49 1.06
CA VAL A 174 2.72 2.94 0.93
C VAL A 174 2.76 1.50 0.36
N TRP A 175 1.69 0.71 0.45
CA TRP A 175 1.67 -0.71 0.07
C TRP A 175 0.81 -1.05 -1.14
N GLY A 176 -0.26 -0.28 -1.34
CA GLY A 176 -1.30 -0.64 -2.29
C GLY A 176 -1.84 0.54 -3.06
N SER A 177 -2.59 0.20 -4.10
CA SER A 177 -3.43 1.13 -4.83
C SER A 177 -4.67 0.42 -5.34
N ARG A 178 -5.81 1.10 -5.32
CA ARG A 178 -7.08 0.63 -5.86
C ARG A 178 -7.60 1.63 -6.88
N LEU A 179 -8.10 1.11 -7.99
CA LEU A 179 -8.75 1.88 -9.03
C LEU A 179 -10.25 1.56 -9.05
N THR A 180 -11.07 2.59 -9.08
CA THR A 180 -12.53 2.47 -9.21
C THR A 180 -13.00 3.45 -10.26
N GLU A 181 -13.78 3.00 -11.25
CA GLU A 181 -14.36 3.89 -12.25
C GLU A 181 -15.38 4.82 -11.57
N LEU A 182 -15.33 6.11 -11.89
CA LEU A 182 -16.25 7.12 -11.40
C LEU A 182 -17.32 7.39 -12.46
N PRO A 183 -18.59 7.54 -12.05
CA PRO A 183 -19.69 7.77 -13.00
C PRO A 183 -19.66 9.17 -13.64
N ALA A 184 -18.95 10.13 -13.02
CA ALA A 184 -18.88 11.52 -13.46
C ALA A 184 -17.54 12.16 -13.06
N GLU A 185 -17.32 13.38 -13.54
CA GLU A 185 -16.17 14.20 -13.15
C GLU A 185 -16.20 14.52 -11.64
N PRO A 186 -15.11 14.25 -10.91
CA PRO A 186 -15.05 14.53 -9.49
C PRO A 186 -14.66 15.99 -9.22
N THR A 187 -15.19 16.50 -8.11
CA THR A 187 -14.78 17.79 -7.54
C THR A 187 -13.37 17.65 -6.96
N ALA A 188 -12.47 18.54 -7.36
CA ALA A 188 -11.13 18.61 -6.78
C ALA A 188 -11.19 19.08 -5.32
N ALA A 189 -10.28 18.57 -4.49
CA ALA A 189 -10.10 19.11 -3.15
C ALA A 189 -9.57 20.55 -3.19
N ALA A 190 -9.97 21.35 -2.20
CA ALA A 190 -9.30 22.61 -1.93
C ALA A 190 -7.82 22.36 -1.54
N PRO A 191 -6.89 23.28 -1.87
CA PRO A 191 -5.51 23.18 -1.41
C PRO A 191 -5.46 23.05 0.11
N ARG A 192 -4.82 21.99 0.62
CA ARG A 192 -4.63 21.81 2.07
C ARG A 192 -3.43 22.65 2.53
N GLY A 193 -3.60 23.39 3.63
CA GLY A 193 -2.49 23.97 4.38
C GLY A 193 -1.96 22.98 5.41
N GLY A 194 -0.65 22.69 5.38
CA GLY A 194 0.07 21.85 6.35
C GLY A 194 0.16 20.35 6.00
N GLY A 195 1.35 19.75 6.21
CA GLY A 195 1.65 18.32 5.97
C GLY A 195 2.30 18.01 4.61
N ALA A 196 2.84 16.80 4.46
CA ALA A 196 3.35 16.32 3.18
C ALA A 196 2.19 16.15 2.20
N THR A 197 2.22 16.88 1.07
CA THR A 197 1.15 16.85 0.07
C THR A 197 1.51 15.84 -1.01
N ALA A 198 0.78 14.73 -1.03
CA ALA A 198 0.84 13.79 -2.13
C ALA A 198 0.02 14.30 -3.32
N SER A 199 0.55 14.12 -4.52
CA SER A 199 -0.11 14.40 -5.79
C SER A 199 0.05 13.23 -6.75
N LEU A 200 -0.87 13.13 -7.70
CA LEU A 200 -0.79 12.15 -8.78
C LEU A 200 -0.22 12.83 -10.03
N VAL A 201 0.87 12.27 -10.56
CA VAL A 201 1.63 12.80 -11.70
C VAL A 201 1.38 11.90 -12.91
N THR A 202 0.98 12.50 -14.02
CA THR A 202 0.69 11.81 -15.28
C THR A 202 1.72 12.14 -16.35
N PHE A 203 1.89 11.23 -17.31
CA PHE A 203 2.82 11.41 -18.43
C PHE A 203 2.09 11.05 -19.73
N SER A 204 2.17 11.93 -20.73
CA SER A 204 1.39 11.82 -21.98
C SER A 204 1.63 10.52 -22.76
N GLU A 205 2.81 9.90 -22.62
CA GLU A 205 3.20 8.68 -23.32
C GLU A 205 3.23 7.43 -22.43
N SER A 206 2.73 7.53 -21.19
CA SER A 206 2.75 6.42 -20.24
C SER A 206 1.34 5.99 -19.89
N TYR A 207 1.12 4.69 -19.74
CA TYR A 207 -0.10 4.16 -19.13
C TYR A 207 0.03 4.04 -17.61
N LEU A 208 0.98 4.76 -17.00
CA LEU A 208 1.19 4.79 -15.55
C LEU A 208 1.04 6.23 -15.05
N ALA A 209 0.37 6.37 -13.91
CA ALA A 209 0.42 7.58 -13.10
C ALA A 209 1.29 7.31 -11.86
N GLY A 210 2.14 8.26 -11.51
CA GLY A 210 2.99 8.17 -10.33
C GLY A 210 2.39 8.94 -9.16
N VAL A 211 2.46 8.40 -7.94
CA VAL A 211 2.23 9.22 -6.74
C VAL A 211 3.54 9.87 -6.37
N HIS A 212 3.52 11.18 -6.23
CA HIS A 212 4.64 12.01 -5.79
C HIS A 212 4.28 12.70 -4.48
N VAL A 213 5.16 12.61 -3.49
CA VAL A 213 5.03 13.27 -2.20
C VAL A 213 6.08 14.37 -2.15
N ALA A 214 5.63 15.63 -2.08
CA ALA A 214 6.55 16.74 -1.86
C ALA A 214 7.16 16.63 -0.46
N GLU A 215 8.49 16.74 -0.38
CA GLU A 215 9.16 16.88 0.90
C GLU A 215 8.77 18.23 1.53
N SER A 216 8.47 18.22 2.82
CA SER A 216 8.27 19.45 3.57
C SER A 216 9.63 20.13 3.74
N ALA A 217 9.75 21.38 3.32
CA ALA A 217 10.94 22.21 3.49
C ALA A 217 11.27 22.44 4.97
#